data_AF-K1Y2W0-F1
#
_entry.id   AF-K1Y2W0-F1
#
_cell.length_a   1.000
_cell.length_b   1.000
_cell.length_c   1.000
_cell.angle_alpha   90.00
_cell.angle_beta   90.00
_cell.angle_gamma   90.00
#
_symmetry.space_group_name_H-M   'P 1'
#
loop_
_entity.id
_entity.type
_entity.pdbx_description
1 polymer ?
#
loop_
_entity_poly.entity_id
_entity_poly.type
_entity_poly.pdbx_seq_one_letter_code
_entity_poly.pdbx_strand_id
1 'polypeptide(L)' 'MIVGEQKPFEEIWGMVKDHKQLTVFGCNTCVAVCQQGGNKEAEILASLLRMRAIQEGL' A
#
# COMPACT_ATOMS: atom_id res chain seq x y z
N MET A 1 13.74 20.21 0.64
CA MET A 1 13.58 18.93 -0.10
C MET A 1 12.65 18.05 0.73
N ILE A 2 11.54 17.56 0.17
CA ILE A 2 10.62 16.64 0.86
C ILE A 2 10.96 15.23 0.39
N VAL A 3 11.15 14.31 1.33
CA VAL A 3 11.35 12.89 1.06
C VAL A 3 10.21 12.15 1.76
N GLY A 4 9.44 11.38 0.99
CA GLY A 4 8.47 10.45 1.55
C GLY A 4 9.12 9.09 1.70
N GLU A 5 8.80 8.37 2.78
CA GLU A 5 9.20 6.98 3.02
C GLU A 5 7.95 6.12 3.17
N GLN A 6 8.00 4.88 2.67
CA GLN A 6 6.88 3.97 2.80
C GLN A 6 6.75 3.48 4.25
N LYS A 7 5.54 3.53 4.81
CA LYS A 7 5.23 2.90 6.10
C LYS A 7 5.51 1.39 6.05
N PRO A 8 5.94 0.76 7.16
CA PRO A 8 6.05 -0.69 7.24
C PRO A 8 4.72 -1.37 6.86
N PHE A 9 4.79 -2.48 6.13
CA PHE A 9 3.60 -3.19 5.67
C PHE A 9 2.67 -3.60 6.82
N GLU A 10 3.22 -4.11 7.93
CA GLU A 10 2.44 -4.52 9.10
C GLU A 10 1.64 -3.37 9.72
N GLU A 11 2.17 -2.15 9.67
CA GLU A 11 1.44 -0.96 10.12
C GLU A 11 0.23 -0.70 9.20
N ILE A 12 0.44 -0.74 7.88
CA ILE A 12 -0.63 -0.55 6.89
C ILE A 12 -1.68 -1.66 7.02
N TRP A 13 -1.26 -2.92 7.18
CA TRP A 13 -2.16 -4.06 7.39
C TRP A 13 -3.02 -3.86 8.63
N GLY A 14 -2.41 -3.46 9.75
CA GLY A 14 -3.13 -3.14 10.98
C GLY A 14 -4.17 -2.04 10.82
N MET A 15 -3.95 -1.08 9.91
CA MET A 15 -4.91 -0.02 9.60
C MET A 15 -6.09 -0.48 8.74
N VAL A 16 -5.91 -1.50 7.89
CA VAL A 16 -6.90 -1.85 6.85
C VAL A 16 -7.57 -3.21 7.02
N LYS A 17 -7.02 -4.13 7.83
CA LYS A 17 -7.45 -5.53 7.95
C LYS A 17 -8.93 -5.73 8.32
N ASP A 18 -9.51 -4.79 9.07
CA ASP A 18 -10.89 -4.90 9.54
C ASP A 18 -11.92 -4.40 8.49
N HIS A 19 -11.45 -3.94 7.32
CA HIS A 19 -12.30 -3.46 6.24
C HIS A 19 -12.57 -4.54 5.20
N LYS A 20 -13.87 -4.79 4.92
CA LYS A 20 -14.31 -5.80 3.94
C LYS A 20 -14.01 -5.44 2.47
N GLN A 21 -13.87 -4.15 2.17
CA GLN A 21 -13.62 -3.67 0.82
C GLN A 21 -12.61 -2.54 0.89
N LEU A 22 -11.55 -2.64 0.09
CA LEU A 22 -10.46 -1.69 0.06
C LEU A 22 -10.11 -1.34 -1.38
N THR A 23 -9.90 -0.06 -1.65
CA THR A 23 -9.35 0.43 -2.92
C THR A 23 -8.00 1.06 -2.66
N VAL A 24 -6.97 0.59 -3.35
CA VAL A 24 -5.63 1.18 -3.30
C VAL A 24 -5.49 2.11 -4.49
N PHE A 25 -5.21 3.38 -4.22
CA PHE A 25 -5.08 4.43 -5.23
C PHE A 25 -3.66 5.00 -5.23
N GLY A 26 -3.04 5.01 -6.40
CA GLY A 26 -1.74 5.64 -6.63
C GLY A 26 -1.88 6.95 -7.41
N CYS A 27 -1.00 7.91 -7.14
CA CYS A 27 -0.81 9.08 -7.99
C CYS A 27 0.68 9.23 -8.35
N ASN A 28 0.99 9.48 -9.61
CA ASN A 28 2.37 9.60 -10.11
C ASN A 28 2.95 11.00 -9.91
N THR A 29 2.96 11.50 -8.68
CA THR A 29 3.42 12.86 -8.37
C THR A 29 4.58 12.86 -7.36
N CYS A 30 4.41 13.48 -6.19
CA CYS A 30 5.50 13.90 -5.30
C CYS A 30 6.40 12.77 -4.80
N VAL A 31 5.86 11.56 -4.57
CA VAL A 31 6.61 10.41 -4.02
C VAL A 31 6.97 9.35 -5.06
N ALA A 32 6.53 9.53 -6.31
CA ALA A 32 6.94 8.67 -7.43
C ALA A 32 8.41 8.83 -7.77
N VAL A 33 8.94 10.05 -7.62
CA VAL A 33 10.35 10.35 -7.91
C VAL A 33 11.32 9.63 -6.95
N CYS A 34 10.89 9.33 -5.72
CA CYS A 34 11.67 8.56 -4.76
C CYS A 34 11.29 7.07 -4.72
N GLN A 35 10.38 6.62 -5.58
CA GLN A 35 9.90 5.23 -5.64
C GLN A 35 9.31 4.75 -4.31
N GLN A 36 8.73 5.67 -3.52
CA GLN A 36 8.08 5.36 -2.24
C GLN A 36 6.55 5.44 -2.32
N GLY A 37 6.02 5.90 -3.46
CA GLY A 37 4.61 5.84 -3.83
C GLY A 37 4.48 6.06 -5.34
N GLY A 38 3.26 6.04 -5.87
CA GLY A 38 3.04 6.03 -7.32
C GLY A 38 2.11 4.89 -7.73
N ASN A 39 1.80 4.81 -9.01
CA ASN A 39 0.90 3.77 -9.53
C ASN A 39 1.49 2.38 -9.36
N LYS A 40 2.80 2.22 -9.61
CA LYS A 40 3.49 0.93 -9.50
C LYS A 40 3.56 0.45 -8.05
N GLU A 41 3.93 1.33 -7.13
CA GLU A 41 4.03 1.07 -5.70
C GLU A 41 2.65 0.76 -5.11
N ALA A 42 1.61 1.47 -5.56
CA ALA A 42 0.22 1.20 -5.20
C ALA A 42 -0.24 -0.19 -5.69
N GLU A 43 0.11 -0.60 -6.91
CA GLU A 43 -0.23 -1.92 -7.45
C GLU A 43 0.46 -3.06 -6.68
N ILE A 44 1.73 -2.85 -6.31
CA ILE A 44 2.49 -3.79 -5.46
C ILE A 44 1.82 -3.89 -4.09
N LEU A 45 1.50 -2.76 -3.45
CA LEU A 45 0.82 -2.75 -2.15
C LEU A 45 -0.54 -3.46 -2.21
N ALA A 46 -1.33 -3.21 -3.25
CA ALA A 46 -2.61 -3.89 -3.45
C ALA A 46 -2.46 -5.41 -3.56
N SER A 47 -1.39 -5.86 -4.22
CA SER A 47 -1.09 -7.29 -4.36
C SER A 47 -0.64 -7.92 -3.04
N LEU A 48 0.19 -7.22 -2.26
CA LEU A 48 0.60 -7.64 -0.91
C LEU A 48 -0.60 -7.75 0.04
N LEU A 49 -1.48 -6.75 0.05
CA LEU A 49 -2.69 -6.76 0.87
C LEU A 49 -3.62 -7.92 0.50
N ARG A 50 -3.80 -8.20 -0.80
CA ARG A 50 -4.57 -9.37 -1.27
C ARG A 50 -3.95 -10.69 -0.82
N MET A 51 -2.64 -10.85 -0.99
CA MET A 51 -1.94 -12.07 -0.56
C MET A 51 -2.05 -12.27 0.95
N ARG A 52 -1.94 -11.19 1.73
CA ARG A 52 -2.07 -11.25 3.20
C ARG A 52 -3.49 -11.61 3.64
N ALA A 53 -4.51 -11.03 3.02
CA ALA A 53 -5.91 -11.37 3.29
C ALA A 53 -6.18 -12.87 3.07
N ILE A 54 -5.70 -13.43 1.95
CA ILE A 54 -5.84 -14.87 1.64
C ILE A 54 -5.15 -15.73 2.69
N GLN A 55 -3.96 -15.35 3.17
CA GLN A 55 -3.24 -16.09 4.21
C GLN A 55 -3.96 -16.10 5.57
N GLU A 56 -4.66 -15.03 5.91
CA GLU A 56 -5.43 -14.91 7.16
C GLU A 56 -6.89 -15.43 7.03
N GLY A 57 -7.31 -15.85 5.83
CA GLY A 57 -8.65 -16.37 5.57
C GLY A 57 -9.74 -15.30 5.50
N LEU A 58 -9.37 -14.06 5.13
CA LEU A 58 -10.26 -12.91 4.93
C LEU A 58 -10.70 -12.76 3.48
#